data_AF-A0A2V5ZL78-F1
#
_entry.id   AF-A0A2V5ZL78-F1
#
_cell.length_a   1.000
_cell.length_b   1.000
_cell.length_c   1.000
_cell.angle_alpha   90.00
_cell.angle_beta   90.00
_cell.angle_gamma   90.00
#
_symmetry.space_group_name_H-M   'P 1'
#
loop_
_entity.id
_entity.type
_entity.pdbx_description
1 polymer ?
#
loop_
_entity_poly.entity_id
_entity_poly.type
_entity_poly.pdbx_seq_one_letter_code
_entity_poly.pdbx_strand_id
1 'polypeptide(L)'
;MKVILFGSTSARRALVLLLAAGVSLVSCKKSTTTSSSPVTKRAQIDACGLITKEEVQALQGAPVKDTKGSDQSDGRFRIAQCFYTADPFNKSVSLAVTQSDPDSPKAGNPKDFWKESFGRYEGEGKEEEGDEEKKKSLAKRE
;
A
#
# COMPACT_ATOMS: atom_id res chain seq x y z
N MET A 1 -32.73 -50.42 14.13
CA MET A 1 -32.13 -49.30 14.89
C MET A 1 -32.56 -47.98 14.25
N LYS A 2 -33.08 -47.04 15.06
CA LYS A 2 -33.34 -45.60 14.84
C LYS A 2 -33.85 -45.10 13.46
N VAL A 3 -35.09 -44.62 13.50
CA VAL A 3 -35.78 -43.73 12.56
C VAL A 3 -35.33 -42.27 12.80
N ILE A 4 -35.33 -41.42 11.78
CA ILE A 4 -36.01 -40.09 11.69
C ILE A 4 -35.32 -39.19 10.66
N LEU A 5 -36.14 -38.79 9.67
CA LEU A 5 -35.92 -37.79 8.64
C LEU A 5 -36.06 -36.37 9.24
N PHE A 6 -35.16 -35.44 8.92
CA PHE A 6 -35.31 -34.02 9.29
C PHE A 6 -36.07 -33.24 8.22
N GLY A 7 -37.36 -33.02 8.52
CA GLY A 7 -38.18 -31.82 8.35
C GLY A 7 -37.90 -30.82 7.22
N SER A 8 -38.80 -30.82 6.24
CA SER A 8 -39.28 -29.64 5.50
C SER A 8 -40.44 -28.96 6.26
N THR A 9 -40.89 -27.79 5.79
CA THR A 9 -42.06 -26.96 6.19
C THR A 9 -41.78 -25.85 7.21
N SER A 10 -42.41 -24.67 7.17
CA SER A 10 -43.26 -23.99 6.20
C SER A 10 -43.45 -22.56 6.70
N ALA A 11 -43.65 -21.65 5.76
CA ALA A 11 -44.07 -20.27 5.93
C ALA A 11 -45.32 -20.08 6.82
N ARG A 12 -45.56 -18.79 7.11
CA ARG A 12 -46.81 -18.14 7.56
C ARG A 12 -46.94 -17.94 9.07
N ARG A 13 -46.82 -16.68 9.49
CA ARG A 13 -47.70 -16.02 10.48
C ARG A 13 -47.49 -14.51 10.40
N ALA A 14 -48.25 -13.89 9.51
CA ALA A 14 -48.67 -12.51 9.68
C ALA A 14 -49.74 -12.47 10.79
N LEU A 15 -49.80 -11.37 11.56
CA LEU A 15 -50.99 -10.56 11.89
C LEU A 15 -50.89 -9.91 13.30
N VAL A 16 -50.61 -8.59 13.29
CA VAL A 16 -51.29 -7.48 14.00
C VAL A 16 -51.48 -7.52 15.54
N LEU A 17 -51.05 -6.46 16.24
CA LEU A 17 -51.92 -5.50 16.98
C LEU A 17 -51.13 -4.38 17.71
N LEU A 18 -51.78 -3.20 17.75
CA LEU A 18 -51.36 -1.84 18.09
C LEU A 18 -51.38 -1.49 19.60
N LEU A 19 -50.91 -0.26 19.93
CA LEU A 19 -51.10 0.62 21.13
C LEU A 19 -49.87 0.68 22.08
N ALA A 20 -49.36 1.79 22.65
CA ALA A 20 -49.72 3.21 22.67
C ALA A 20 -48.55 4.09 23.21
N ALA A 21 -48.54 5.37 22.82
CA ALA A 21 -48.12 6.60 23.53
C ALA A 21 -46.83 6.69 24.41
N GLY A 22 -45.85 7.48 23.91
CA GLY A 22 -45.37 8.73 24.53
C GLY A 22 -44.37 8.72 25.69
N VAL A 23 -43.10 9.12 25.44
CA VAL A 23 -42.30 10.04 26.28
C VAL A 23 -41.24 10.73 25.39
N SER A 24 -41.33 12.05 25.25
CA SER A 24 -40.29 12.88 24.63
C SER A 24 -39.15 13.10 25.62
N LEU A 25 -37.95 12.60 25.34
CA LEU A 25 -36.73 13.07 25.99
C LEU A 25 -36.05 14.09 25.08
N VAL A 26 -36.29 15.37 25.40
CA VAL A 26 -35.50 16.50 24.91
C VAL A 26 -34.07 16.29 25.41
N SER A 27 -33.19 15.82 24.52
CA SER A 27 -31.76 15.75 24.78
C SER A 27 -31.14 17.13 24.46
N CYS A 28 -30.69 17.83 25.50
CA CYS A 28 -29.90 19.04 25.35
C CYS A 28 -28.58 18.70 24.63
N LYS A 29 -28.48 19.06 23.34
CA LYS A 29 -27.21 19.12 22.62
C LYS A 29 -26.37 20.26 23.21
N LYS A 30 -25.48 19.92 24.15
CA LYS A 30 -24.36 20.81 24.52
C LYS A 30 -23.44 20.90 23.30
N SER A 31 -23.56 21.99 22.55
CA SER A 31 -22.62 22.36 21.50
C SER A 31 -21.28 22.72 22.15
N THR A 32 -20.47 21.69 22.42
CA THR A 32 -19.03 21.89 22.55
C THR A 32 -18.49 21.97 21.14
N THR A 33 -18.38 23.19 20.61
CA THR A 33 -17.56 23.48 19.44
C THR A 33 -16.10 23.30 19.86
N THR A 34 -15.66 22.05 19.95
CA THR A 34 -14.25 21.74 19.85
C THR A 34 -13.91 22.01 18.40
N SER A 35 -13.36 23.20 18.16
CA SER A 35 -12.61 23.53 16.96
C SER A 35 -11.38 22.61 16.90
N SER A 36 -11.60 21.34 16.58
CA SER A 36 -10.55 20.49 16.05
C SER A 36 -10.25 21.06 14.67
N SER A 37 -9.21 21.89 14.59
CA SER A 37 -8.50 22.09 13.33
C SER A 37 -8.36 20.71 12.67
N PRO A 38 -8.71 20.52 11.39
CA PRO A 38 -8.44 19.26 10.75
C PRO A 38 -6.92 19.07 10.80
N VAL A 39 -6.46 18.22 11.71
CA VAL A 39 -5.16 17.58 11.60
C VAL A 39 -5.28 16.88 10.26
N THR A 40 -4.69 17.49 9.22
CA THR A 40 -4.59 16.87 7.91
C THR A 40 -3.82 15.59 8.17
N LYS A 41 -4.54 14.47 8.33
CA LYS A 41 -3.93 13.15 8.22
C LYS A 41 -3.21 13.20 6.89
N ARG A 42 -1.88 13.12 6.94
CA ARG A 42 -1.04 13.19 5.75
C ARG A 42 -1.59 12.14 4.77
N ALA A 43 -1.95 12.57 3.56
CA ALA A 43 -2.73 11.75 2.65
C ALA A 43 -2.02 10.41 2.36
N GLN A 44 -2.76 9.31 2.45
CA GLN A 44 -2.26 8.00 2.04
C GLN A 44 -2.02 8.01 0.53
N ILE A 45 -0.88 7.49 0.09
CA ILE A 45 -0.53 7.44 -1.33
C ILE A 45 -1.29 6.29 -2.00
N ASP A 46 -2.09 6.60 -3.01
CA ASP A 46 -2.62 5.60 -3.94
C ASP A 46 -1.57 5.30 -5.00
N ALA A 47 -0.74 4.27 -4.76
CA ALA A 47 0.31 3.89 -5.69
C ALA A 47 -0.25 3.44 -7.06
N CYS A 48 -1.42 2.81 -7.11
CA CYS A 48 -2.00 2.32 -8.36
C CYS A 48 -2.63 3.43 -9.21
N GLY A 49 -3.00 4.54 -8.60
CA GLY A 49 -3.47 5.74 -9.29
C GLY A 49 -2.36 6.60 -9.91
N LEU A 50 -1.08 6.33 -9.63
CA LEU A 50 0.04 7.15 -10.13
C LEU A 50 0.39 6.87 -11.59
N ILE A 51 0.20 5.63 -12.04
CA ILE A 51 0.49 5.21 -13.42
C ILE A 51 -0.71 4.41 -13.93
N THR A 52 -1.18 4.78 -15.11
CA THR A 52 -2.34 4.10 -15.72
C THR A 52 -1.97 2.71 -16.23
N LYS A 53 -2.95 1.82 -16.29
CA LYS A 53 -2.78 0.47 -16.83
C LYS A 53 -2.37 0.51 -18.30
N GLU A 54 -2.92 1.47 -19.05
CA GLU A 54 -2.70 1.68 -20.47
C GLU A 54 -1.25 2.12 -20.74
N GLU A 55 -0.71 3.00 -19.89
CA GLU A 55 0.69 3.44 -19.97
C GLU A 55 1.65 2.27 -19.69
N VAL A 56 1.41 1.49 -18.63
CA VAL A 56 2.22 0.30 -18.34
C VAL A 56 2.16 -0.70 -19.50
N GLN A 57 0.97 -0.94 -20.07
CA GLN A 57 0.80 -1.84 -21.21
C GLN A 57 1.55 -1.33 -22.45
N ALA A 58 1.49 -0.03 -22.74
CA ALA A 58 2.18 0.56 -23.88
C ALA A 58 3.71 0.46 -23.72
N LEU A 59 4.25 0.70 -22.53
CA LEU A 59 5.68 0.64 -22.25
C LEU A 59 6.22 -0.80 -22.24
N GLN A 60 5.48 -1.74 -21.65
CA GLN A 60 5.89 -3.14 -21.58
C GLN A 60 5.64 -3.90 -22.91
N GLY A 61 4.76 -3.39 -23.77
CA GLY A 61 4.31 -4.10 -24.96
C GLY A 61 3.65 -5.43 -24.60
N ALA A 62 2.89 -5.46 -23.51
CA ALA A 62 2.14 -6.62 -23.05
C ALA A 62 0.87 -6.20 -22.30
N PRO A 63 -0.24 -6.93 -22.46
CA PRO A 63 -1.47 -6.65 -21.74
C PRO A 63 -1.28 -6.80 -20.23
N VAL A 64 -1.69 -5.78 -19.48
CA VAL A 64 -1.85 -5.90 -18.03
C VAL A 64 -3.20 -6.57 -17.75
N LYS A 65 -3.22 -7.60 -16.92
CA LYS A 65 -4.41 -8.37 -16.56
C LYS A 65 -5.02 -7.91 -15.25
N ASP A 66 -4.18 -7.57 -14.28
CA ASP A 66 -4.59 -7.19 -12.93
C ASP A 66 -3.66 -6.13 -12.35
N THR A 67 -4.17 -5.37 -11.39
CA THR A 67 -3.44 -4.32 -10.67
C THR A 67 -3.75 -4.45 -9.17
N LYS A 68 -2.71 -4.70 -8.36
CA LYS A 68 -2.87 -4.94 -6.93
C LYS A 68 -2.07 -3.96 -6.08
N GLY A 69 -2.79 -3.17 -5.28
CA GLY A 69 -2.20 -2.27 -4.29
C GLY A 69 -1.87 -2.98 -2.97
N SER A 70 -0.81 -2.52 -2.30
CA SER A 70 -0.52 -2.87 -0.90
C SER A 70 0.18 -1.70 -0.19
N ASP A 71 0.14 -1.67 1.14
CA ASP A 71 0.73 -0.59 1.91
C ASP A 71 1.27 -1.10 3.25
N GLN A 72 2.51 -0.76 3.58
CA GLN A 72 3.24 -1.26 4.74
C GLN A 72 3.96 -0.09 5.45
N SER A 73 4.19 -0.20 6.76
CA SER A 73 5.09 0.68 7.52
C SER A 73 6.17 -0.15 8.21
N ASP A 74 7.40 0.36 8.24
CA ASP A 74 8.52 -0.18 9.04
C ASP A 74 8.83 0.69 10.28
N GLY A 75 8.00 1.69 10.57
CA GLY A 75 8.18 2.66 11.64
C GLY A 75 9.15 3.80 11.34
N ARG A 76 9.85 3.81 10.20
CA ARG A 76 10.59 4.97 9.69
C ARG A 76 9.99 5.49 8.39
N PHE A 77 9.53 4.56 7.55
CA PHE A 77 8.96 4.80 6.24
C PHE A 77 7.61 4.10 6.12
N ARG A 78 6.75 4.72 5.32
CA ARG A 78 5.52 4.12 4.80
C ARG A 78 5.75 3.84 3.32
N ILE A 79 5.48 2.61 2.89
CA ILE A 79 5.75 2.12 1.54
C ILE A 79 4.42 1.67 0.93
N ALA A 80 3.89 2.47 0.01
CA ALA A 80 2.75 2.10 -0.82
C ALA A 80 3.27 1.43 -2.09
N GLN A 81 2.66 0.30 -2.48
CA GLN A 81 3.08 -0.48 -3.64
C GLN A 81 1.89 -0.75 -4.55
N CYS A 82 2.17 -0.83 -5.85
CA CYS A 82 1.24 -1.31 -6.85
C CYS A 82 1.92 -2.32 -7.77
N PHE A 83 1.33 -3.50 -7.90
CA PHE A 83 1.81 -4.54 -8.80
C PHE A 83 0.88 -4.69 -10.00
N TYR A 84 1.42 -4.44 -11.20
CA TYR A 84 0.74 -4.59 -12.48
C TYR A 84 1.10 -5.95 -13.05
N THR A 85 0.19 -6.90 -12.97
CA THR A 85 0.38 -8.25 -13.49
C THR A 85 0.21 -8.23 -15.01
N ALA A 86 1.27 -8.48 -15.76
CA ALA A 86 1.23 -8.56 -17.22
C ALA A 86 1.13 -10.02 -17.70
N ASP A 87 0.81 -10.18 -18.98
CA ASP A 87 0.85 -11.45 -19.70
C ASP A 87 1.68 -11.28 -20.98
N PRO A 88 2.89 -11.87 -21.09
CA PRO A 88 3.48 -12.83 -20.14
C PRO A 88 3.95 -12.19 -18.82
N PHE A 89 3.98 -12.98 -17.74
CA PHE A 89 4.27 -12.51 -16.38
C PHE A 89 5.63 -11.83 -16.21
N ASN A 90 6.63 -12.20 -17.01
CA ASN A 90 7.96 -11.58 -16.98
C ASN A 90 7.97 -10.10 -17.42
N LYS A 91 6.86 -9.60 -17.95
CA LYS A 91 6.66 -8.18 -18.26
C LYS A 91 5.86 -7.43 -17.19
N SER A 92 5.61 -8.05 -16.04
CA SER A 92 4.92 -7.41 -14.93
C SER A 92 5.76 -6.29 -14.33
N VAL A 93 5.10 -5.29 -13.75
CA VAL A 93 5.75 -4.10 -13.17
C VAL A 93 5.38 -3.98 -11.70
N SER A 94 6.36 -3.68 -10.86
CA SER A 94 6.14 -3.29 -9.47
C SER A 94 6.53 -1.82 -9.30
N LEU A 95 5.57 -1.01 -8.82
CA LEU A 95 5.81 0.36 -8.40
C LEU A 95 5.78 0.41 -6.87
N ALA A 96 6.84 0.93 -6.26
CA ALA A 96 6.90 1.19 -4.83
C ALA A 96 7.19 2.66 -4.57
N VAL A 97 6.42 3.27 -3.69
CA VAL A 97 6.54 4.68 -3.30
C VAL A 97 6.81 4.74 -1.81
N THR A 98 8.02 5.19 -1.49
CA THR A 98 8.49 5.34 -0.11
C THR A 98 8.34 6.78 0.33
N GLN A 99 7.64 6.99 1.44
CA GLN A 99 7.55 8.29 2.11
C GLN A 99 7.98 8.15 3.57
N SER A 100 8.32 9.28 4.19
CA SER A 100 8.42 9.36 5.65
C SER A 100 7.13 8.84 6.28
N ASP A 101 7.23 7.96 7.28
CA ASP A 101 6.06 7.45 7.96
C ASP A 101 5.32 8.61 8.68
N PRO A 102 4.09 8.97 8.27
CA PRO A 102 3.36 10.08 8.87
C PRO A 102 2.95 9.80 10.33
N ASP A 103 2.90 8.53 10.73
CA ASP A 103 2.42 8.10 12.04
C ASP A 103 3.59 7.82 13.01
N SER A 104 4.84 8.02 12.58
CA SER A 104 6.03 7.74 13.40
C SER A 104 6.75 8.99 13.87
N PRO A 105 7.10 9.10 15.17
CA PRO A 105 7.98 10.16 15.68
C PRO A 105 9.45 9.98 15.26
N LYS A 106 9.81 8.82 14.69
CA LYS A 106 11.17 8.50 14.19
C LYS A 106 11.20 8.43 12.66
N ALA A 107 10.28 9.13 12.00
CA ALA A 107 10.18 9.12 10.55
C ALA A 107 11.52 9.50 9.89
N GLY A 108 11.98 8.67 8.96
CA GLY A 108 13.17 8.95 8.17
C GLY A 108 12.88 9.86 6.98
N ASN A 109 13.89 10.56 6.47
CA ASN A 109 13.80 11.22 5.17
C ASN A 109 14.25 10.22 4.08
N PRO A 110 13.39 9.91 3.08
CA PRO A 110 13.76 8.96 2.02
C PRO A 110 15.01 9.39 1.25
N LYS A 111 15.22 10.69 1.00
CA LYS A 111 16.39 11.18 0.26
C LYS A 111 17.69 10.90 1.01
N ASP A 112 17.68 11.12 2.32
CA ASP A 112 18.85 10.86 3.15
C ASP A 112 19.18 9.36 3.17
N PHE A 113 18.16 8.50 3.25
CA PHE A 113 18.33 7.05 3.14
C PHE A 113 18.94 6.62 1.79
N TRP A 114 18.47 7.16 0.67
CA TRP A 114 19.04 6.87 -0.65
C TRP A 114 20.48 7.36 -0.78
N LYS A 115 20.78 8.56 -0.27
CA LYS A 115 22.14 9.10 -0.25
C LYS A 115 23.09 8.27 0.62
N GLU A 116 22.64 7.81 1.78
CA GLU A 116 23.43 6.93 2.64
C GLU A 116 23.67 5.56 1.99
N SER A 117 22.62 4.99 1.37
CA SER A 117 22.67 3.65 0.78
C SER A 117 23.44 3.59 -0.55
N PHE A 118 23.34 4.64 -1.38
CA PHE A 118 23.85 4.64 -2.76
C PHE A 118 24.70 5.86 -3.12
N GLY A 119 24.80 6.87 -2.26
CA GLY A 119 25.51 8.11 -2.57
C GLY A 119 27.01 7.92 -2.82
N ARG A 120 27.60 6.79 -2.40
CA ARG A 120 28.99 6.44 -2.77
C ARG A 120 29.21 6.33 -4.28
N TYR A 121 28.16 6.01 -5.04
CA TYR A 121 28.22 5.87 -6.50
C TYR A 121 27.97 7.19 -7.24
N GLU A 122 27.62 8.29 -6.57
CA GLU A 122 27.29 9.58 -7.21
C GLU A 122 28.53 10.33 -7.79
N GLY A 123 29.70 9.68 -7.86
CA GLY A 123 30.93 10.27 -8.39
C GLY A 123 31.92 9.29 -9.05
N GLU A 124 31.55 8.03 -9.27
CA GLU A 124 32.47 7.00 -9.75
C GLU A 124 32.55 6.94 -11.29
N GLY A 125 33.09 8.02 -11.85
CA GLY A 125 33.96 7.98 -13.03
C GLY A 125 35.44 7.89 -12.64
N LYS A 126 35.74 7.49 -11.40
CA LYS A 126 37.09 7.18 -10.93
C LYS A 126 37.18 5.67 -10.78
N GLU A 127 37.86 5.06 -11.74
CA GLU A 127 38.37 3.69 -11.65
C GLU A 127 38.94 3.49 -10.25
N GLU A 128 38.32 2.61 -9.47
CA GLU A 128 38.86 2.19 -8.19
C GLU A 128 40.26 1.62 -8.43
N GLU A 129 41.26 2.19 -7.77
CA GLU A 129 42.68 1.82 -7.76
C GLU A 129 42.91 0.31 -7.49
N GLY A 130 41.90 -0.40 -6.97
CA GLY A 130 41.92 -1.85 -6.73
C GLY A 130 41.75 -2.74 -7.98
N ASP A 131 41.19 -2.23 -9.09
CA ASP A 131 41.01 -3.04 -10.31
C ASP A 131 42.31 -3.13 -11.13
N GLU A 132 43.16 -2.10 -11.08
CA GLU A 132 44.48 -2.09 -11.73
C GLU A 132 45.45 -3.11 -11.10
N GLU A 133 45.46 -3.23 -9.77
CA GLU A 133 46.32 -4.19 -9.08
C GLU A 133 45.85 -5.64 -9.32
N LYS A 134 44.53 -5.86 -9.37
CA LYS A 134 43.94 -7.15 -9.72
C LYS A 134 44.21 -7.54 -11.17
N LYS A 135 44.07 -6.61 -12.13
CA LYS A 135 44.43 -6.82 -13.54
C LYS A 135 45.91 -7.12 -13.73
N LYS A 136 46.81 -6.41 -13.04
CA LYS A 136 48.25 -6.69 -13.06
C LYS A 136 48.60 -8.05 -12.45
N SER A 137 47.89 -8.46 -11.39
CA SER A 137 48.09 -9.78 -10.77
C SER A 137 47.64 -10.95 -11.66
N LEU A 138 46.62 -10.72 -12.50
CA LEU A 138 46.10 -11.71 -13.45
C LEU A 138 46.97 -11.77 -14.72
N ALA A 139 47.41 -10.62 -15.23
CA ALA A 139 48.30 -10.54 -16.40
C ALA A 139 49.72 -11.07 -16.14
N LYS A 140 50.14 -11.20 -14.87
CA LYS A 140 51.45 -11.79 -14.49
C LYS A 140 51.40 -13.31 -14.28
N ARG A 141 50.21 -13.92 -14.32
CA ARG A 141 50.01 -15.37 -14.15
C ARG A 141 49.81 -16.13 -15.46
N GLU A 142 49.83 -15.44 -16.60
CA GLU A 142 49.93 -16.00 -17.96
C GLU A 142 51.37 -15.88 -18.48
#